data_AF-A0A944W4I2-F1
#
_entry.id   AF-A0A944W4I2-F1
#
_cell.length_a   1.000
_cell.length_b   1.000
_cell.length_c   1.000
_cell.angle_alpha   90.00
_cell.angle_beta   90.00
_cell.angle_gamma   90.00
#
_symmetry.space_group_name_H-M   'P 1'
#
loop_
_entity.id
_entity.type
_entity.pdbx_description
1 polymer ?
#
loop_
_entity_poly.entity_id
_entity_poly.type
_entity_poly.pdbx_seq_one_letter_code
_entity_poly.pdbx_strand_id
1 'polypeptide(L)'
;MQRDESVFIMGEDIKRSIYGATMGLLEEFGEKRVLDTPLSENAFFGAAVGASAVGMRPVVETLTSFMWVAMDQLVSQAAKMRYMFGGQVNLPVVYRAT
;
A
#
# COMPACT_ATOMS: atom_id res chain seq x y z
N MET A 1 3.99 -11.40 -5.81
CA MET A 1 4.04 -11.74 -4.37
C MET A 1 4.80 -13.04 -4.11
N GLN A 2 4.66 -14.08 -4.94
CA GLN A 2 5.44 -15.33 -4.83
C GLN A 2 6.96 -15.14 -4.74
N ARG A 3 7.53 -14.23 -5.54
CA ARG A 3 8.99 -13.99 -5.60
C ARG A 3 9.57 -13.36 -4.32
N ASP A 4 8.77 -12.61 -3.57
CA ASP A 4 9.27 -11.74 -2.51
C ASP A 4 8.29 -11.71 -1.34
N GLU A 5 8.73 -12.24 -0.19
CA GLU A 5 7.92 -12.36 1.01
C GLU A 5 7.58 -11.02 1.67
N SER A 6 8.33 -9.97 1.37
CA SER A 6 8.10 -8.62 1.90
C SER A 6 6.97 -7.87 1.18
N VAL A 7 6.47 -8.40 0.06
CA VAL A 7 5.42 -7.75 -0.76
C VAL A 7 4.03 -8.12 -0.25
N PHE A 8 3.25 -7.19 0.26
CA PHE A 8 1.86 -7.46 0.63
C PHE A 8 0.93 -6.44 -0.03
N ILE A 9 -0.35 -6.76 -0.13
CA ILE A 9 -1.38 -5.86 -0.64
C ILE A 9 -2.29 -5.41 0.49
N MET A 10 -2.65 -4.13 0.47
CA MET A 10 -3.58 -3.53 1.41
C MET A 10 -4.49 -2.50 0.73
N GLY A 11 -5.72 -2.39 1.20
CA GLY A 11 -6.71 -1.46 0.66
C GLY A 11 -8.12 -1.85 1.09
N GLU A 12 -9.11 -1.19 0.51
CA GLU A 12 -10.51 -1.40 0.83
C GLU A 12 -11.09 -2.59 0.06
N ASP A 13 -11.79 -3.49 0.78
CA ASP A 13 -12.44 -4.68 0.22
C ASP A 13 -11.56 -5.59 -0.66
N ILE A 14 -10.24 -5.57 -0.42
CA ILE A 14 -9.25 -6.30 -1.20
C ILE A 14 -9.42 -7.81 -1.05
N LYS A 15 -9.75 -8.29 0.15
CA LYS A 15 -10.03 -9.71 0.40
C LYS A 15 -11.23 -10.20 -0.39
N ARG A 16 -12.23 -9.35 -0.62
CA ARG A 16 -13.43 -9.68 -1.40
C ARG A 16 -13.25 -9.49 -2.89
N SER A 17 -12.23 -8.72 -3.29
CA SER A 17 -11.94 -8.40 -4.68
C SER A 17 -13.16 -7.90 -5.46
N ILE A 18 -13.82 -6.87 -4.92
CA ILE A 18 -15.02 -6.26 -5.54
C ILE A 18 -14.81 -5.82 -6.99
N TYR A 19 -13.60 -5.42 -7.36
CA TYR A 19 -13.23 -5.03 -8.73
C TYR A 19 -12.45 -6.12 -9.50
N GLY A 20 -12.28 -7.30 -8.91
CA GLY A 20 -11.67 -8.49 -9.53
C GLY A 20 -10.14 -8.50 -9.63
N ALA A 21 -9.47 -7.36 -9.43
CA ALA A 21 -8.01 -7.25 -9.59
C ALA A 21 -7.19 -8.09 -8.59
N THR A 22 -7.81 -8.48 -7.48
CA THR A 22 -7.18 -9.16 -6.33
C THR A 22 -7.77 -10.55 -6.07
N MET A 23 -8.55 -11.07 -7.03
CA MET A 23 -9.25 -12.34 -6.93
C MET A 23 -8.24 -13.49 -6.79
N GLY A 24 -8.46 -14.39 -5.83
CA GLY A 24 -7.58 -15.54 -5.57
C GLY A 24 -6.34 -15.22 -4.73
N LEU A 25 -6.02 -13.95 -4.48
CA LEU A 25 -4.81 -13.59 -3.73
C LEU A 25 -4.91 -14.00 -2.26
N LEU A 26 -6.11 -13.92 -1.67
CA LEU A 26 -6.31 -14.29 -0.27
C LEU A 26 -6.07 -15.78 -0.05
N GLU A 27 -6.59 -16.62 -0.94
CA GLU A 27 -6.41 -18.06 -0.90
C GLU A 27 -4.95 -18.45 -1.14
N GLU A 28 -4.27 -17.74 -2.04
CA GLU A 28 -2.88 -18.03 -2.41
C GLU A 28 -1.87 -17.56 -1.35
N PHE A 29 -2.03 -16.36 -0.79
CA PHE A 29 -1.01 -15.72 0.07
C PHE A 29 -1.42 -15.57 1.54
N GLY A 30 -2.70 -15.79 1.86
CA GLY A 30 -3.22 -15.74 3.22
C GLY A 30 -3.39 -14.34 3.80
N GLU A 31 -4.00 -14.29 4.99
CA GLU A 31 -4.44 -13.05 5.63
C GLU A 31 -3.31 -12.11 6.03
N LYS A 32 -2.08 -12.60 6.16
CA LYS A 32 -0.92 -11.75 6.50
C LYS A 32 -0.42 -10.94 5.30
N ARG A 33 -0.82 -11.31 4.08
CA ARG A 33 -0.32 -10.73 2.82
C ARG A 33 -1.40 -10.03 2.01
N VAL A 34 -2.66 -10.25 2.37
CA VAL A 34 -3.84 -9.61 1.76
C VAL A 34 -4.67 -8.98 2.88
N LEU A 35 -4.56 -7.66 3.03
CA LEU A 35 -5.08 -6.92 4.17
C LEU A 35 -6.24 -6.01 3.75
N ASP A 36 -7.39 -6.18 4.38
CA ASP A 36 -8.45 -5.17 4.30
C ASP A 36 -8.12 -4.01 5.24
N THR A 37 -8.39 -2.80 4.79
CA THR A 37 -8.22 -1.58 5.56
C THR A 37 -9.57 -0.93 5.83
N PRO A 38 -9.71 -0.14 6.91
CA PRO A 38 -10.86 0.76 7.07
C PRO A 38 -10.93 1.79 5.93
N LEU A 39 -12.10 2.43 5.78
CA LEU A 39 -12.30 3.60 4.92
C LEU A 39 -11.54 4.82 5.47
N SER A 40 -10.22 4.82 5.30
CA SER A 40 -9.30 5.82 5.83
C SER A 40 -8.00 5.83 5.03
N GLU A 41 -8.08 6.41 3.83
CA GLU A 41 -7.02 6.41 2.83
C GLU A 41 -5.74 7.03 3.36
N ASN A 42 -5.86 8.17 4.05
CA ASN A 42 -4.71 8.82 4.64
C ASN A 42 -4.01 7.93 5.69
N ALA A 43 -4.76 7.14 6.46
CA ALA A 43 -4.17 6.26 7.46
C ALA A 43 -3.43 5.08 6.80
N PHE A 44 -4.06 4.41 5.84
CA PHE A 44 -3.48 3.21 5.25
C PHE A 44 -2.37 3.53 4.22
N PHE A 45 -2.41 4.71 3.58
CA PHE A 45 -1.27 5.22 2.81
C PHE A 45 -0.07 5.49 3.72
N GLY A 46 -0.29 6.13 4.88
CA GLY A 46 0.78 6.39 5.84
C GLY A 46 1.35 5.11 6.45
N ALA A 47 0.50 4.12 6.72
CA ALA A 47 0.94 2.79 7.15
C ALA A 47 1.82 2.12 6.08
N ALA A 48 1.50 2.27 4.80
CA ALA A 48 2.34 1.76 3.71
C ALA A 48 3.71 2.48 3.65
N VAL A 49 3.73 3.81 3.83
CA VAL A 49 4.99 4.56 3.94
C VAL A 49 5.83 4.01 5.10
N GLY A 50 5.25 3.87 6.29
CA GLY A 50 5.94 3.33 7.47
C GLY A 50 6.45 1.91 7.27
N ALA A 51 5.61 1.02 6.72
CA ALA A 51 5.98 -0.36 6.42
C ALA A 51 7.16 -0.42 5.43
N SER A 52 7.16 0.45 4.42
CA SER A 52 8.23 0.49 3.44
C SER A 52 9.55 1.00 4.01
N ALA A 53 9.50 1.94 4.96
CA ALA A 53 10.67 2.44 5.66
C ALA A 53 11.36 1.37 6.52
N VAL A 54 10.62 0.35 6.97
CA VAL A 54 11.16 -0.79 7.74
C VAL A 54 11.45 -2.03 6.88
N GLY A 55 11.48 -1.87 5.55
CA GLY A 55 11.94 -2.91 4.62
C GLY A 55 10.84 -3.75 3.97
N MET A 56 9.56 -3.43 4.23
CA MET A 56 8.44 -4.08 3.51
C MET A 56 8.20 -3.44 2.14
N ARG A 57 7.39 -4.09 1.31
CA ARG A 57 7.10 -3.63 -0.05
C ARG A 57 5.59 -3.60 -0.31
N PRO A 58 4.85 -2.67 0.33
CA PRO A 58 3.41 -2.64 0.22
C PRO A 58 2.94 -2.23 -1.18
N VAL A 59 1.87 -2.89 -1.62
CA VAL A 59 1.03 -2.50 -2.74
C VAL A 59 -0.27 -1.98 -2.16
N VAL A 60 -0.57 -0.71 -2.37
CA VAL A 60 -1.76 -0.03 -1.86
C VAL A 60 -2.76 0.08 -3.00
N GLU A 61 -3.98 -0.41 -2.80
CA GLU A 61 -5.09 -0.24 -3.74
C GLU A 61 -6.15 0.69 -3.16
N THR A 62 -6.64 1.61 -3.98
CA THR A 62 -7.73 2.54 -3.65
C THR A 62 -8.51 2.88 -4.92
N LEU A 63 -9.58 3.67 -4.78
CA LEU A 63 -10.29 4.26 -5.91
C LEU A 63 -9.66 5.59 -6.31
N THR A 64 -9.69 5.90 -7.60
CA THR A 64 -9.08 7.13 -8.14
C THR A 64 -9.63 8.40 -7.46
N SER A 65 -10.91 8.44 -7.13
CA SER A 65 -11.54 9.55 -6.41
C SER A 65 -11.08 9.69 -4.95
N PHE A 66 -10.65 8.61 -4.32
CA PHE A 66 -10.25 8.59 -2.92
C PHE A 66 -8.75 8.80 -2.70
N MET A 67 -7.95 8.65 -3.77
CA MET A 67 -6.54 9.03 -3.75
C MET A 67 -6.32 10.48 -3.28
N TRP A 68 -7.24 11.39 -3.58
CA TRP A 68 -7.19 12.79 -3.14
C TRP A 68 -7.14 12.94 -1.61
N VAL A 69 -7.78 12.04 -0.88
CA VAL A 69 -7.84 12.05 0.59
C VAL A 69 -6.47 11.74 1.21
N ALA A 70 -5.64 10.96 0.51
CA ALA A 70 -4.33 10.52 0.97
C ALA A 70 -3.16 11.28 0.34
N MET A 71 -3.43 12.42 -0.33
CA MET A 71 -2.42 13.18 -1.05
C MET A 71 -1.30 13.70 -0.15
N ASP A 72 -1.57 13.98 1.13
CA ASP A 72 -0.51 14.39 2.05
C ASP A 72 0.51 13.26 2.28
N GLN A 73 0.05 12.02 2.51
CA GLN A 73 0.96 10.88 2.64
C GLN A 73 1.71 10.59 1.34
N LEU A 74 1.05 10.73 0.19
CA LEU A 74 1.68 10.48 -1.09
C LEU A 74 2.75 11.54 -1.45
N VAL A 75 2.38 12.81 -1.37
CA VAL A 75 3.21 13.92 -1.87
C VAL A 75 4.13 14.49 -0.80
N SER A 76 3.64 14.70 0.42
CA SER A 76 4.44 15.29 1.49
C SER A 76 5.39 14.27 2.10
N GLN A 77 4.96 13.01 2.24
CA GLN A 77 5.77 11.95 2.86
C GLN A 77 6.46 11.08 1.82
N ALA A 78 5.73 10.17 1.16
CA ALA A 78 6.30 9.09 0.35
C ALA A 78 7.27 9.59 -0.73
N ALA A 79 6.86 10.61 -1.50
CA ALA A 79 7.66 11.16 -2.59
C ALA A 79 8.95 11.87 -2.14
N LYS A 80 9.00 12.42 -0.92
CA LYS A 80 10.06 13.33 -0.48
C LYS A 80 10.98 12.74 0.57
N MET A 81 10.51 11.80 1.38
CA MET A 81 11.26 11.24 2.52
C MET A 81 12.64 10.73 2.12
N ARG A 82 12.79 10.02 0.98
CA ARG A 82 14.11 9.57 0.50
C ARG A 82 15.09 10.73 0.32
N TYR A 83 14.63 11.85 -0.23
CA TYR A 83 15.44 13.06 -0.40
C TYR A 83 15.71 13.77 0.94
N MET A 84 14.67 13.95 1.76
CA MET A 84 14.76 14.62 3.07
C MET A 84 15.72 13.92 4.03
N PHE A 85 15.79 12.60 4.00
CA PHE A 85 16.70 11.80 4.81
C PHE A 85 18.04 11.50 4.11
N GLY A 86 18.41 12.26 3.07
CA GLY A 86 19.71 12.11 2.40
C GLY A 86 19.96 10.71 1.82
N GLY A 87 18.90 10.02 1.39
CA GLY A 87 18.97 8.66 0.85
C GLY A 87 19.03 7.53 1.89
N GLN A 88 18.99 7.85 3.19
CA GLN A 88 19.04 6.83 4.26
C GLN A 88 17.78 5.97 4.33
N VAL A 89 16.63 6.51 3.91
CA VAL A 89 15.37 5.77 3.85
C VAL A 89 15.04 5.45 2.41
N ASN A 90 14.73 4.17 2.14
CA ASN A 90 14.20 3.71 0.86
C ASN A 90 12.72 3.37 1.03
N LEU A 91 11.86 3.87 0.15
CA LEU A 91 10.40 3.70 0.26
C LEU A 91 9.83 2.95 -0.97
N PRO A 92 10.03 1.62 -1.05
CA PRO A 92 9.46 0.82 -2.13
C PRO A 92 7.95 0.58 -1.90
N VAL A 93 7.13 1.60 -2.16
CA VAL A 93 5.66 1.53 -2.16
C VAL A 93 5.13 1.60 -3.59
N VAL A 94 4.10 0.80 -3.88
CA VAL A 94 3.29 0.94 -5.10
C VAL A 94 1.89 1.39 -4.72
N TYR A 95 1.43 2.49 -5.31
CA TYR A 95 0.04 2.92 -5.22
C TYR A 95 -0.64 2.62 -6.56
N ARG A 96 -1.72 1.83 -6.53
CA ARG A 96 -2.57 1.54 -7.69
C ARG A 96 -3.98 2.05 -7.41
N ALA A 97 -4.62 2.59 -8.44
CA ALA A 97 -5.98 3.06 -8.39
C ALA A 97 -6.82 2.37 -9.46
N THR A 98 -8.06 2.06 -9.10
CA THR A 98 -9.11 1.59 -10.02
C THR A 98 -10.07 2.73 -10.34
#